data_AF-A0AAU9M5I7-F1
#
_entry.id   AF-A0AAU9M5I7-F1
#
_cell.length_a   1.000
_cell.length_b   1.000
_cell.length_c   1.000
_cell.angle_alpha   90.00
_cell.angle_beta   90.00
_cell.angle_gamma   90.00
#
_symmetry.space_group_name_H-M   'P 1'
#
loop_
_entity.id
_entity.type
_entity.pdbx_description
1 polymer ?
#
loop_
_entity_poly.entity_id
_entity_poly.type
_entity_poly.pdbx_seq_one_letter_code
_entity_poly.pdbx_strand_id
1 'polypeptide(L)'
;MNGGVDWRCPLTTTRDQVNALRKKLDNCIPVNIGRFEWVKEVPIKVNTFIWRAKHGRIPTTEALATRGVNVNSTTCCQCGDEEESPDHVLVQCSHAQTIWN
;
A
#
# COMPACT_ATOMS: atom_id res chain seq x y z
N MET A 1 9.98 -22.74 30.21
CA MET A 1 8.53 -22.97 30.35
C MET A 1 7.83 -22.09 29.32
N ASN A 2 7.23 -22.75 28.34
CA ASN A 2 6.70 -22.16 27.11
C ASN A 2 5.40 -21.41 27.38
N GLY A 3 5.40 -20.09 27.16
CA GLY A 3 4.19 -19.27 27.05
C GLY A 3 4.06 -18.78 25.61
N GLY A 4 3.72 -19.69 24.69
CA GLY A 4 3.43 -19.32 23.31
C GLY A 4 2.17 -18.45 23.29
N VAL A 5 2.33 -17.17 22.99
CA VAL A 5 1.18 -16.28 22.74
C VAL A 5 0.52 -16.71 21.44
N ASP A 6 -0.59 -17.45 21.58
CA ASP A 6 -1.49 -17.79 20.48
C ASP A 6 -2.19 -16.50 20.02
N TRP A 7 -1.60 -15.81 19.04
CA TRP A 7 -2.23 -14.64 18.45
C TRP A 7 -3.37 -15.10 17.55
N ARG A 8 -4.61 -15.03 18.06
CA ARG A 8 -5.81 -15.20 17.25
C ARG A 8 -6.30 -13.85 16.77
N CYS A 9 -6.40 -13.69 15.45
CA CYS A 9 -7.10 -12.55 14.86
C CYS A 9 -8.58 -12.60 15.29
N PRO A 10 -9.13 -11.57 15.97
CA PRO A 10 -10.53 -11.57 16.41
C PRO A 10 -11.55 -11.51 15.27
N LEU A 11 -11.07 -11.36 14.03
CA LEU A 11 -11.91 -11.18 12.85
C LEU A 11 -12.16 -12.55 12.22
N THR A 12 -13.16 -13.25 12.76
CA THR A 12 -13.69 -14.48 12.17
C THR A 12 -14.23 -14.14 10.78
N THR A 13 -13.57 -14.65 9.74
CA THR A 13 -13.77 -14.18 8.37
C THR A 13 -15.07 -14.73 7.79
N THR A 14 -16.18 -14.06 8.06
CA THR A 14 -17.36 -14.10 7.19
C THR A 14 -17.29 -12.93 6.20
N ARG A 15 -17.80 -13.15 4.98
CA ARG A 15 -17.74 -12.21 3.85
C ARG A 15 -18.30 -10.81 4.20
N ASP A 16 -19.26 -10.76 5.13
CA ASP A 16 -19.91 -9.53 5.58
C ASP A 16 -19.00 -8.64 6.45
N GLN A 17 -18.09 -9.24 7.23
CA GLN A 17 -17.16 -8.46 8.07
C GLN A 17 -16.10 -7.73 7.26
N VAL A 18 -15.67 -8.28 6.13
CA VAL A 18 -14.61 -7.67 5.29
C VAL A 18 -15.08 -6.32 4.74
N ASN A 19 -16.34 -6.22 4.29
CA ASN A 19 -16.89 -4.95 3.81
C ASN A 19 -17.04 -3.93 4.94
N ALA A 20 -17.43 -4.37 6.14
CA ALA A 20 -17.52 -3.50 7.31
C ALA A 20 -16.15 -2.97 7.75
N LEU A 21 -15.11 -3.83 7.73
CA LEU A 21 -13.73 -3.44 8.01
C LEU A 21 -13.17 -2.47 6.98
N ARG A 22 -13.44 -2.68 5.69
CA ARG A 22 -13.06 -1.74 4.62
C ARG A 22 -13.64 -0.35 4.87
N LYS A 23 -14.95 -0.25 5.14
CA LYS A 23 -15.59 1.03 5.48
C LYS A 23 -14.94 1.71 6.68
N LYS A 24 -14.55 0.95 7.71
CA LYS A 24 -13.82 1.50 8.86
C LYS A 24 -12.43 2.01 8.48
N LEU A 25 -11.67 1.24 7.70
CA LEU A 25 -10.35 1.65 7.23
C LEU A 25 -10.41 2.91 6.38
N ASP A 26 -11.40 3.05 5.50
CA ASP A 26 -11.61 4.25 4.69
C ASP A 26 -11.93 5.48 5.56
N ASN A 27 -12.66 5.31 6.67
CA ASN A 27 -13.04 6.40 7.57
C ASN A 27 -11.94 6.80 8.57
N CYS A 28 -11.00 5.90 8.89
CA CYS A 28 -9.93 6.17 9.86
C CYS A 28 -8.71 6.90 9.28
N ILE A 29 -8.73 7.27 8.00
CA ILE A 29 -7.58 7.91 7.34
C ILE A 29 -7.83 9.41 7.23
N PRO A 30 -7.07 10.26 7.97
CA PRO A 30 -7.33 11.69 8.06
C PRO A 30 -6.68 12.53 6.94
N VAL A 31 -6.10 11.92 5.91
CA VAL A 31 -5.47 12.65 4.80
C VAL A 31 -6.44 12.71 3.63
N ASN A 32 -6.79 13.92 3.20
CA ASN A 32 -7.67 14.23 2.09
C ASN A 32 -7.01 13.89 0.73
N ILE A 33 -6.70 12.60 0.55
CA ILE A 33 -6.37 12.01 -0.73
C ILE A 33 -7.73 11.50 -1.24
N GLY A 34 -8.27 12.14 -2.28
CA GLY A 34 -9.67 12.00 -2.70
C GLY A 34 -10.20 10.56 -2.74
N ARG A 35 -11.52 10.41 -2.67
CA ARG A 35 -12.24 9.12 -2.56
C ARG A 35 -11.65 8.05 -3.49
N PHE A 36 -11.26 6.90 -2.95
CA PHE A 36 -10.87 5.73 -3.73
C PHE A 36 -12.12 4.91 -4.07
N GLU A 37 -12.33 4.61 -5.35
CA GLU A 37 -13.44 3.79 -5.80
C GLU A 37 -12.99 2.35 -6.03
N TRP A 38 -13.68 1.41 -5.38
CA TRP A 38 -13.42 -0.01 -5.53
C TRP A 38 -14.05 -0.52 -6.84
N VAL A 39 -13.22 -0.97 -7.78
CA VAL A 39 -13.65 -1.50 -9.09
C VAL A 39 -14.05 -2.97 -8.92
N LYS A 40 -15.27 -3.36 -9.33
CA LYS A 40 -15.78 -4.74 -9.10
C LYS A 40 -15.17 -5.76 -10.06
N GLU A 41 -14.69 -5.26 -11.19
CA GLU A 41 -14.17 -6.01 -12.33
C GLU A 41 -12.74 -6.49 -12.08
N VAL A 42 -12.02 -5.89 -11.13
CA VAL A 42 -10.65 -6.29 -10.78
C VAL A 42 -10.61 -7.15 -9.53
N PRO A 43 -9.65 -8.10 -9.42
CA PRO A 43 -9.48 -8.87 -8.21
C PRO A 43 -9.24 -7.98 -6.99
N ILE A 44 -9.77 -8.37 -5.84
CA ILE A 44 -9.68 -7.58 -4.61
C ILE A 44 -8.25 -7.21 -4.19
N LYS A 45 -7.29 -8.10 -4.47
CA LYS A 45 -5.87 -7.87 -4.19
C LYS A 45 -5.34 -6.67 -4.98
N VAL A 46 -5.76 -6.51 -6.24
CA VAL A 46 -5.39 -5.39 -7.10
C VAL A 46 -5.97 -4.09 -6.53
N ASN A 47 -7.26 -4.03 -6.23
CA ASN A 47 -7.84 -2.84 -5.61
C ASN A 47 -7.16 -2.46 -4.29
N THR A 48 -6.86 -3.46 -3.45
CA THR A 48 -6.19 -3.22 -2.16
C THR A 48 -4.78 -2.69 -2.36
N PHE A 49 -4.06 -3.18 -3.38
CA PHE A 49 -2.75 -2.67 -3.75
C PHE A 49 -2.83 -1.21 -4.22
N ILE A 50 -3.74 -0.88 -5.14
CA ILE A 50 -3.90 0.49 -5.66
C ILE A 50 -4.31 1.44 -4.53
N TRP A 51 -5.25 1.02 -3.67
CA TRP A 51 -5.61 1.79 -2.47
C TRP A 51 -4.39 2.07 -1.59
N ARG A 52 -3.56 1.06 -1.33
CA ARG A 52 -2.31 1.24 -0.55
C ARG A 52 -1.36 2.20 -1.26
N ALA A 53 -1.19 2.07 -2.57
CA ALA A 53 -0.29 2.91 -3.35
C ALA A 53 -0.73 4.38 -3.30
N LYS A 54 -2.02 4.64 -3.58
CA LYS A 54 -2.63 5.98 -3.50
C LYS A 54 -2.44 6.65 -2.14
N HIS A 55 -2.38 5.86 -1.06
CA HIS A 55 -2.18 6.37 0.30
C HIS A 55 -0.71 6.43 0.75
N GLY A 56 0.27 6.20 -0.12
CA GLY A 56 1.69 6.17 0.30
C GLY A 56 2.01 5.02 1.25
N ARG A 57 1.22 3.93 1.19
CA ARG A 57 1.30 2.79 2.13
C ARG A 57 1.96 1.56 1.57
N ILE A 58 2.44 1.61 0.32
CA ILE A 58 3.32 0.56 -0.21
C ILE A 58 4.76 0.77 0.28
N PRO A 59 5.60 -0.28 0.29
CA PRO A 59 6.96 -0.18 0.82
C PRO A 59 7.89 0.48 -0.21
N THR A 60 7.80 1.80 -0.38
CA THR A 60 8.82 2.57 -1.12
C THR A 60 9.90 3.08 -0.18
N THR A 61 11.09 3.40 -0.71
CA THR A 61 12.19 3.95 0.11
C THR A 61 11.78 5.25 0.81
N GLU A 62 11.01 6.13 0.16
CA GLU A 62 10.42 7.34 0.75
C GLU A 62 9.51 7.01 1.96
N ALA A 63 8.59 6.05 1.78
CA ALA A 63 7.66 5.64 2.83
C ALA A 63 8.36 4.92 4.00
N LEU A 64 9.44 4.21 3.71
CA LEU A 64 10.29 3.57 4.73
C LEU A 64 11.07 4.61 5.52
N ALA A 65 11.69 5.58 4.85
CA ALA A 65 12.40 6.69 5.48
C ALA A 65 11.48 7.48 6.43
N THR A 66 10.26 7.78 5.98
CA THR A 66 9.23 8.47 6.78
C THR A 66 8.84 7.71 8.05
N ARG A 67 8.94 6.37 8.04
CA ARG A 67 8.68 5.51 9.20
C ARG A 67 9.90 5.34 10.12
N GLY A 68 11.01 6.01 9.83
CA GLY A 68 12.26 5.90 10.59
C GLY A 68 13.05 4.62 10.31
N VAL A 69 12.76 3.93 9.21
CA VAL A 69 13.60 2.80 8.75
C VAL A 69 14.84 3.38 8.09
N ASN A 70 16.03 2.92 8.53
CA ASN A 70 17.29 3.37 7.94
C ASN A 70 17.40 2.85 6.50
N VAL A 71 17.32 3.76 5.54
CA VAL A 71 17.49 3.48 4.10
C VAL A 71 18.77 4.17 3.61
N ASN A 72 19.52 3.49 2.75
CA ASN A 72 20.80 4.01 2.25
C ASN A 72 20.62 5.19 1.28
N SER A 73 19.53 5.18 0.51
CA SER A 73 19.12 6.24 -0.40
C SER A 73 17.61 6.19 -0.59
N THR A 74 16.98 7.35 -0.81
CA THR A 74 15.57 7.43 -1.23
C THR A 74 15.41 7.43 -2.75
N THR A 75 16.51 7.48 -3.50
CA THR A 75 16.47 7.37 -4.97
C THR A 75 15.95 6.00 -5.40
N CYS A 76 15.11 5.97 -6.44
CA CYS A 76 14.56 4.77 -7.02
C CYS A 76 15.67 3.84 -7.51
N CYS A 77 15.62 2.59 -7.05
CA CYS A 77 16.62 1.58 -7.40
C CYS A 77 16.54 1.09 -8.85
N GLN A 78 15.45 1.39 -9.56
CA GLN A 78 15.21 0.93 -10.93
C GLN A 78 15.73 1.91 -11.98
N CYS A 79 15.42 3.20 -11.85
CA CYS A 79 15.89 4.22 -12.79
C CYS A 79 17.13 4.97 -12.29
N GLY A 80 17.31 5.13 -10.97
CA GLY A 80 18.41 5.90 -10.39
C GLY A 80 18.27 7.43 -10.47
N ASP A 81 17.15 7.95 -10.97
CA ASP A 81 17.01 9.38 -11.33
C ASP A 81 16.21 10.21 -10.31
N GLU A 82 15.12 9.66 -9.76
CA GLU A 82 14.22 10.38 -8.83
C GLU A 82 13.96 9.58 -7.55
N GLU A 83 13.34 10.22 -6.56
CA GLU A 83 12.92 9.57 -5.31
C GLU A 83 11.87 8.48 -5.54
N GLU A 84 12.00 7.35 -4.84
CA GLU A 84 11.07 6.24 -4.94
C GLU A 84 9.78 6.54 -4.18
N SER A 85 8.85 7.18 -4.88
CA SER A 85 7.46 7.34 -4.45
C SER A 85 6.56 6.31 -5.13
N PRO A 86 5.33 6.06 -4.63
CA PRO A 86 4.38 5.18 -5.28
C PRO A 86 4.05 5.59 -6.72
N ASP A 87 3.91 6.89 -6.97
CA ASP A 87 3.59 7.41 -8.29
C ASP A 87 4.78 7.25 -9.24
N HIS A 88 6.00 7.46 -8.72
CA HIS A 88 7.21 7.23 -9.49
C HIS A 88 7.34 5.74 -9.86
N VAL A 89 7.41 4.84 -8.89
CA VAL A 89 7.72 3.43 -9.14
C VAL A 89 6.65 2.69 -9.96
N LEU A 90 5.39 3.15 -9.94
CA LEU A 90 4.31 2.51 -10.67
C LEU A 90 4.02 3.12 -12.04
N VAL A 91 4.24 4.43 -12.22
CA VAL A 91 3.76 5.16 -13.42
C VAL A 91 4.87 5.97 -14.08
N GLN A 92 5.60 6.79 -13.32
CA GLN A 92 6.52 7.78 -13.93
C GLN A 92 7.90 7.21 -14.23
N CYS A 93 8.34 6.20 -13.49
CA CYS A 93 9.65 5.58 -13.64
C CYS A 93 9.88 5.09 -15.07
N SER A 94 11.03 5.41 -15.64
CA SER A 94 11.43 4.96 -16.97
C SER A 94 11.35 3.43 -17.10
N HIS A 95 11.75 2.70 -16.07
CA HIS A 95 11.59 1.25 -16.02
C HIS A 95 10.12 0.83 -16.06
N ALA A 96 9.24 1.46 -15.26
CA ALA A 96 7.82 1.16 -15.27
C ALA A 96 7.19 1.43 -16.65
N GLN A 97 7.56 2.53 -17.31
CA GLN A 97 7.10 2.85 -18.66
C GLN A 97 7.46 1.75 -19.67
N THR A 98 8.60 1.07 -19.53
CA THR A 98 8.96 -0.06 -20.42
C THR A 98 8.06 -1.28 -20.24
N ILE A 99 7.42 -1.44 -19.08
CA ILE A 99 6.49 -2.54 -18.80
C ILE A 99 5.09 -2.23 -19.34
N TRP A 100 4.72 -0.94 -19.39
CA TRP A 100 3.40 -0.48 -19.84
C TRP A 100 3.27 -0.30 -21.35
N ASN A 101 4.40 -0.19 -22.07
CA ASN A 101 4.45 -0.17 -23.53
C ASN A 101 4.32 -1.56 -24.13
#